data_AF-A0A2E6WJK6-F1
#
_entry.id   AF-A0A2E6WJK6-F1
#
_cell.length_a   1.000
_cell.length_b   1.000
_cell.length_c   1.000
_cell.angle_alpha   90.00
_cell.angle_beta   90.00
_cell.angle_gamma   90.00
#
_symmetry.space_group_name_H-M   'P 1'
#
loop_
_entity.id
_entity.type
_entity.pdbx_description
1 polymer ?
#
loop_
_entity_poly.entity_id
_entity_poly.type
_entity_poly.pdbx_seq_one_letter_code
_entity_poly.pdbx_strand_id
1 'polypeptide(L)'
;MKKANSLIILLLSLTIFINNSSTYIIADHLDIYDGEINLRGTIINGTDPDIIYEYEIILMSTQNSSTELIEIDSKITSSDFEFSKINIDESFTYFLMITHQEIPTIVFLEEIDDQYKVDIVVYDRVLTPKDISIIDYSIMIPHLSPESDVVSILGLISFENIGNKTFYADLSDPNLSGLNLLRFSLPENFENLSVDSDLPPGNVMQIPTGFALSNPVPPGQHQILYSYSMPRNTSSINYTIRLPFGAKKFKLLAPEKTDINKNEILTNELTEVDEKIYEVLSGNNLKNGDVINIQINKIATPSFYDKFLSFVNKNSLSVVIGTSSATILLILIFLSIYRNAEVNNKDKGEEDELIEKILKLDKRFKNKQIEEEEYIILRNSYKKRIKGKI
;
A
#
# COMPACT_ATOMS: atom_id res chain seq x y z
N MET A 1 20.34 -34.26 -26.57
CA MET A 1 18.97 -34.69 -26.21
C MET A 1 18.32 -33.75 -25.19
N LYS A 2 18.02 -32.49 -25.57
CA LYS A 2 17.39 -31.49 -24.66
C LYS A 2 16.48 -30.49 -25.38
N LYS A 3 15.97 -30.84 -26.57
CA LYS A 3 14.98 -30.03 -27.32
C LYS A 3 13.62 -30.71 -27.54
N ALA A 4 13.45 -31.94 -27.06
CA ALA A 4 12.19 -32.69 -27.23
C ALA A 4 11.19 -32.52 -26.06
N ASN A 5 11.61 -31.98 -24.91
CA ASN A 5 10.72 -31.84 -23.73
C ASN A 5 9.89 -30.55 -23.71
N SER A 6 10.17 -29.56 -24.58
CA SER A 6 9.40 -28.31 -24.60
C SER A 6 8.07 -28.46 -25.36
N LEU A 7 8.01 -29.35 -26.36
CA LEU A 7 6.82 -29.52 -27.19
C LEU A 7 5.74 -30.39 -26.51
N ILE A 8 6.12 -31.30 -25.61
CA ILE A 8 5.19 -32.18 -24.89
C ILE A 8 4.51 -31.45 -23.72
N ILE A 9 5.18 -30.47 -23.10
CA ILE A 9 4.59 -29.65 -22.04
C ILE A 9 3.60 -28.62 -22.62
N LEU A 10 3.85 -28.12 -23.83
CA LEU A 10 2.94 -27.20 -24.53
C LEU A 10 1.65 -27.87 -25.03
N LEU A 11 1.68 -29.19 -25.31
CA LEU A 11 0.48 -29.95 -25.69
C LEU A 11 -0.35 -30.41 -24.48
N LEU A 12 0.28 -30.54 -23.30
CA LEU A 12 -0.41 -30.85 -22.04
C LEU A 12 -1.08 -29.61 -21.41
N SER A 13 -0.58 -28.40 -21.69
CA SER A 13 -1.23 -27.16 -21.27
C SER A 13 -2.43 -26.76 -22.14
N LEU A 14 -2.55 -27.32 -23.35
CA LEU A 14 -3.66 -27.02 -24.27
C LEU A 14 -4.88 -27.95 -24.10
N THR A 15 -4.71 -29.09 -23.41
CA THR A 15 -5.80 -30.04 -23.13
C THR A 15 -6.46 -29.83 -21.76
N ILE A 16 -5.86 -29.03 -20.87
CA ILE A 16 -6.51 -28.56 -19.64
C ILE A 16 -7.42 -27.35 -19.90
N PHE A 17 -7.29 -26.68 -21.06
CA PHE A 17 -8.12 -25.53 -21.43
C PHE A 17 -9.46 -25.87 -22.11
N ILE A 18 -9.78 -27.16 -22.32
CA ILE A 18 -11.03 -27.58 -23.02
C ILE A 18 -11.99 -28.36 -22.09
N ASN A 19 -11.60 -28.62 -20.83
CA ASN A 19 -12.47 -29.36 -19.89
C ASN A 19 -12.70 -28.69 -18.53
N ASN A 20 -12.35 -27.41 -18.38
CA ASN A 20 -13.08 -26.60 -17.43
C ASN A 20 -14.43 -26.28 -18.06
N SER A 21 -15.39 -27.17 -17.80
CA SER A 21 -16.74 -26.69 -17.56
C SER A 21 -16.58 -25.67 -16.44
N SER A 22 -16.51 -24.41 -16.82
CA SER A 22 -16.87 -23.33 -15.92
C SER A 22 -18.29 -23.67 -15.48
N THR A 23 -18.40 -24.37 -14.34
CA THR A 23 -19.33 -23.93 -13.34
C THR A 23 -18.92 -22.50 -13.05
N TYR A 24 -19.44 -21.59 -13.86
CA TYR A 24 -19.76 -20.28 -13.39
C TYR A 24 -20.47 -20.56 -12.08
N ILE A 25 -19.82 -20.24 -10.97
CA ILE A 25 -20.58 -19.82 -9.80
C ILE A 25 -21.20 -18.53 -10.31
N ILE A 26 -22.33 -18.66 -10.99
CA ILE A 26 -23.29 -17.59 -11.10
C ILE A 26 -23.62 -17.36 -9.64
N ALA A 27 -23.22 -16.22 -9.10
CA ALA A 27 -23.92 -15.69 -7.96
C ALA A 27 -25.37 -15.55 -8.45
N ASP A 28 -26.25 -16.47 -8.06
CA ASP A 28 -27.68 -16.48 -8.40
C ASP A 28 -28.44 -15.28 -7.80
N HIS A 29 -27.74 -14.20 -7.44
CA HIS A 29 -28.27 -13.06 -6.69
C HIS A 29 -28.46 -11.78 -7.53
N LEU A 30 -28.30 -11.83 -8.86
CA LEU A 30 -28.35 -10.63 -9.71
C LEU A 30 -29.40 -10.63 -10.83
N ASP A 31 -30.27 -11.64 -10.91
CA ASP A 31 -31.41 -11.65 -11.85
C ASP A 31 -32.71 -11.12 -11.21
N ILE A 32 -32.62 -10.50 -10.03
CA ILE A 32 -33.79 -10.28 -9.20
C ILE A 32 -34.39 -8.90 -9.53
N TYR A 33 -35.54 -8.92 -10.21
CA TYR A 33 -36.52 -7.83 -10.34
C TYR A 33 -36.53 -6.98 -11.64
N ASP A 34 -36.52 -7.57 -12.84
CA ASP A 34 -37.19 -6.92 -13.98
C ASP A 34 -38.70 -7.24 -13.92
N GLY A 35 -39.54 -6.27 -13.56
CA GLY A 35 -40.99 -6.42 -13.50
C GLY A 35 -41.69 -5.87 -12.25
N GLU A 36 -42.90 -6.38 -11.98
CA GLU A 36 -43.77 -5.95 -10.88
C GLU A 36 -43.51 -6.78 -9.60
N ILE A 37 -43.13 -6.12 -8.51
CA ILE A 37 -42.85 -6.77 -7.22
C ILE A 37 -43.82 -6.35 -6.11
N ASN A 38 -43.90 -7.16 -5.05
CA ASN A 38 -44.60 -6.81 -3.83
C ASN A 38 -43.65 -7.01 -2.66
N LEU A 39 -43.55 -5.98 -1.81
CA LEU A 39 -42.67 -5.94 -0.66
C LEU A 39 -43.53 -5.93 0.62
N ARG A 40 -43.29 -6.87 1.52
CA ARG A 40 -43.96 -6.95 2.82
C ARG A 40 -42.96 -7.19 3.93
N GLY A 41 -43.16 -6.54 5.05
CA GLY A 41 -42.22 -6.61 6.14
C GLY A 41 -42.73 -6.03 7.44
N THR A 42 -41.87 -6.09 8.46
CA THR A 42 -42.13 -5.58 9.79
C THR A 42 -40.98 -4.69 10.26
N ILE A 43 -41.31 -3.63 10.99
CA ILE A 43 -40.36 -2.75 11.67
C ILE A 43 -40.39 -3.10 13.14
N ILE A 44 -39.22 -3.44 13.70
CA ILE A 44 -39.07 -3.92 15.07
C ILE A 44 -38.17 -2.95 15.84
N ASN A 45 -38.64 -2.45 16.98
CA ASN A 45 -37.77 -1.78 17.92
C ASN A 45 -36.92 -2.81 18.69
N GLY A 46 -35.66 -2.95 18.32
CA GLY A 46 -34.71 -3.86 18.95
C GLY A 46 -34.27 -3.41 20.35
N THR A 47 -34.54 -2.16 20.76
CA THR A 47 -34.25 -1.69 22.13
C THR A 47 -35.31 -2.15 23.11
N ASP A 48 -36.58 -1.89 22.80
CA ASP A 48 -37.74 -2.25 23.61
C ASP A 48 -38.95 -2.54 22.69
N PRO A 49 -39.25 -3.83 22.43
CA PRO A 49 -40.34 -4.22 21.55
C PRO A 49 -41.73 -3.83 22.05
N ASP A 50 -41.89 -3.53 23.35
CA ASP A 50 -43.19 -3.15 23.93
C ASP A 50 -43.54 -1.67 23.67
N ILE A 51 -42.55 -0.85 23.30
CA ILE A 51 -42.75 0.56 22.96
C ILE A 51 -43.10 0.68 21.48
N ILE A 52 -44.31 1.13 21.22
CA ILE A 52 -44.82 1.36 19.86
C ILE A 52 -44.45 2.77 19.40
N TYR A 53 -43.71 2.85 18.30
CA TYR A 53 -43.47 4.09 17.56
C TYR A 53 -44.28 4.09 16.27
N GLU A 54 -44.48 5.28 15.72
CA GLU A 54 -44.97 5.44 14.35
C GLU A 54 -43.76 5.75 13.46
N TYR A 55 -43.55 4.91 12.45
CA TYR A 55 -42.46 4.98 11.49
C TYR A 55 -43.00 5.41 10.14
N GLU A 56 -42.28 6.34 9.51
CA GLU A 56 -42.40 6.60 8.08
C GLU A 56 -41.34 5.75 7.36
N ILE A 57 -41.80 4.77 6.59
CA ILE A 57 -40.97 3.97 5.71
C ILE A 57 -41.14 4.47 4.28
N ILE A 58 -40.03 4.76 3.63
CA ILE A 58 -40.01 5.34 2.29
C ILE A 58 -39.27 4.37 1.37
N LEU A 59 -39.91 3.98 0.27
CA LEU A 59 -39.25 3.27 -0.82
C LEU A 59 -38.65 4.30 -1.77
N MET A 60 -37.33 4.26 -1.91
CA MET A 60 -36.60 5.15 -2.80
C MET A 60 -35.92 4.38 -3.92
N SER A 61 -35.62 5.09 -5.00
CA SER A 61 -34.71 4.64 -6.03
C SER A 61 -33.66 5.70 -6.38
N THR A 62 -32.54 5.24 -6.91
CA THR A 62 -31.51 6.12 -7.49
C THR A 62 -30.90 5.46 -8.72
N GLN A 63 -30.56 6.26 -9.72
CA GLN A 63 -29.90 5.76 -10.93
C GLN A 63 -28.39 5.73 -10.68
N ASN A 64 -27.70 4.64 -11.07
CA ASN A 64 -26.29 4.39 -10.73
C ASN A 64 -25.29 5.50 -11.11
N SER A 65 -25.67 6.44 -11.98
CA SER A 65 -24.86 7.59 -12.42
C SER A 65 -25.35 8.95 -11.91
N SER A 66 -26.46 8.99 -11.17
CA SER A 66 -27.09 10.20 -10.63
C SER A 66 -26.95 10.25 -9.11
N THR A 67 -27.03 11.46 -8.55
CA THR A 67 -27.19 11.68 -7.10
C THR A 67 -28.64 11.99 -6.73
N GLU A 68 -29.54 11.97 -7.71
CA GLU A 68 -30.96 12.20 -7.52
C GLU A 68 -31.58 10.98 -6.83
N LEU A 69 -32.28 11.25 -5.73
CA LEU A 69 -33.11 10.28 -5.01
C LEU A 69 -34.56 10.49 -5.44
N ILE A 70 -35.20 9.42 -5.88
CA ILE A 70 -36.58 9.41 -6.31
C ILE A 70 -37.39 8.66 -5.27
N GLU A 71 -38.35 9.32 -4.64
CA GLU A 71 -39.35 8.65 -3.81
C GLU A 71 -40.34 7.92 -4.72
N ILE A 72 -40.46 6.61 -4.54
CA ILE A 72 -41.38 5.75 -5.29
C ILE A 72 -42.73 5.68 -4.57
N ASP A 73 -42.70 5.44 -3.26
CA ASP A 73 -43.87 5.36 -2.40
C ASP A 73 -43.44 5.53 -0.93
N SER A 74 -44.38 5.88 -0.06
CA SER A 74 -44.14 6.04 1.38
C SER A 74 -45.33 5.57 2.20
N LYS A 75 -45.04 5.04 3.40
CA LYS A 75 -46.04 4.48 4.30
C LYS A 75 -45.75 4.87 5.73
N ILE A 76 -46.80 5.27 6.44
CA ILE A 76 -46.77 5.42 7.89
C ILE A 76 -47.33 4.13 8.51
N THR A 77 -46.55 3.52 9.41
CA THR A 77 -46.93 2.30 10.13
C THR A 77 -46.29 2.22 11.51
N SER A 78 -46.83 1.38 12.39
CA SER A 78 -46.23 1.07 13.69
C SER A 78 -45.42 -0.23 13.71
N SER A 79 -45.60 -1.09 12.71
CA SER A 79 -44.92 -2.37 12.60
C SER A 79 -44.93 -2.81 11.14
N ASP A 80 -46.10 -3.24 10.65
CA ASP A 80 -46.19 -3.94 9.38
C ASP A 80 -46.28 -2.95 8.22
N PHE A 81 -45.53 -3.19 7.15
CA PHE A 81 -45.62 -2.42 5.92
C PHE A 81 -45.85 -3.32 4.71
N GLU A 82 -46.50 -2.76 3.71
CA GLU A 82 -46.69 -3.40 2.43
C GLU A 82 -46.59 -2.33 1.32
N PHE A 83 -45.74 -2.60 0.34
CA PHE A 83 -45.71 -1.91 -0.95
C PHE A 83 -46.11 -2.91 -2.02
N SER A 84 -47.18 -2.64 -2.75
CA SER A 84 -47.69 -3.53 -3.79
C SER A 84 -47.45 -2.93 -5.16
N LYS A 85 -47.25 -3.80 -6.16
CA LYS A 85 -47.19 -3.42 -7.57
C LYS A 85 -46.07 -2.43 -7.92
N ILE A 86 -44.89 -2.61 -7.31
CA ILE A 86 -43.73 -1.77 -7.59
C ILE A 86 -43.14 -2.23 -8.92
N ASN A 87 -43.03 -1.33 -9.90
CA ASN A 87 -42.29 -1.62 -11.12
C ASN A 87 -40.82 -1.31 -10.90
N ILE A 88 -39.98 -2.35 -10.95
CA ILE A 88 -38.53 -2.25 -10.81
C ILE A 88 -37.87 -2.34 -12.18
N ASP A 89 -36.81 -1.57 -12.35
CA ASP A 89 -35.95 -1.52 -13.54
C ASP A 89 -34.49 -1.71 -13.09
N GLU A 90 -33.75 -2.60 -13.75
CA GLU A 90 -32.34 -2.91 -13.45
C GLU A 90 -31.40 -1.69 -13.54
N SER A 91 -31.83 -0.62 -14.20
CA SER A 91 -31.09 0.64 -14.31
C SER A 91 -31.08 1.46 -13.02
N PHE A 92 -31.89 1.07 -12.02
CA PHE A 92 -32.05 1.76 -10.75
C PHE A 92 -31.70 0.84 -9.58
N THR A 93 -31.07 1.43 -8.57
CA THR A 93 -30.92 0.83 -7.25
C THR A 93 -32.10 1.24 -6.38
N TYR A 94 -32.79 0.27 -5.76
CA TYR A 94 -33.94 0.52 -4.88
C TYR A 94 -33.58 0.18 -3.44
N PHE A 95 -34.07 1.00 -2.51
CA PHE A 95 -33.83 0.80 -1.09
C PHE A 95 -34.97 1.37 -0.25
N LEU A 96 -35.17 0.77 0.92
CA LEU A 96 -36.05 1.30 1.96
C LEU A 96 -35.26 2.24 2.87
N MET A 97 -35.87 3.37 3.23
CA MET A 97 -35.35 4.29 4.23
C MET A 97 -36.35 4.44 5.37
N ILE A 98 -35.86 4.28 6.60
CA ILE A 98 -36.60 4.56 7.83
C ILE A 98 -35.74 5.45 8.72
N THR A 99 -36.33 6.45 9.35
CA THR A 99 -35.62 7.28 10.34
C THR A 99 -36.19 7.04 11.74
N HIS A 100 -35.34 6.61 12.67
CA HIS A 100 -35.70 6.48 14.09
C HIS A 100 -34.79 7.36 14.94
N GLN A 101 -35.36 8.34 15.65
CA GLN A 101 -34.62 9.27 16.52
C GLN A 101 -33.39 9.92 15.82
N GLU A 102 -33.60 10.42 14.60
CA GLU A 102 -32.60 11.04 13.70
C GLU A 102 -31.57 10.08 13.09
N ILE A 103 -31.70 8.76 13.33
CA ILE A 103 -30.80 7.76 12.76
C ILE A 103 -31.47 7.16 11.51
N PRO A 104 -30.92 7.38 10.30
CA PRO A 104 -31.41 6.72 9.11
C PRO A 104 -30.98 5.26 9.09
N THR A 105 -31.92 4.37 8.76
CA THR A 105 -31.69 2.96 8.45
C THR A 105 -32.03 2.76 6.98
N ILE A 106 -31.07 2.25 6.22
CA ILE A 106 -31.20 2.00 4.78
C ILE A 106 -31.10 0.50 4.56
N VAL A 107 -32.05 -0.06 3.81
CA VAL A 107 -32.07 -1.48 3.44
C VAL A 107 -32.19 -1.58 1.93
N PHE A 108 -31.16 -2.07 1.27
CA PHE A 108 -31.17 -2.23 -0.19
C PHE A 108 -32.01 -3.45 -0.59
N LEU A 109 -32.84 -3.31 -1.61
CA LEU A 109 -33.71 -4.41 -2.06
C LEU A 109 -32.92 -5.61 -2.61
N GLU A 110 -31.72 -5.37 -3.13
CA GLU A 110 -30.81 -6.43 -3.59
C GLU A 110 -30.25 -7.30 -2.45
N GLU A 111 -30.27 -6.80 -1.20
CA GLU A 111 -29.82 -7.54 -0.02
C GLU A 111 -30.95 -8.37 0.63
N ILE A 112 -32.18 -8.28 0.09
CA ILE A 112 -33.36 -8.95 0.66
C ILE A 112 -33.52 -10.34 0.02
N ASP A 113 -33.39 -11.37 0.85
CA ASP A 113 -33.60 -12.77 0.44
C ASP A 113 -35.08 -13.11 0.15
N ASP A 114 -36.02 -12.58 0.96
CA ASP A 114 -37.47 -12.82 0.83
C ASP A 114 -38.25 -11.51 0.89
N GLN A 115 -38.71 -11.04 -0.27
CA GLN A 115 -39.49 -9.79 -0.40
C GLN A 115 -40.80 -9.80 0.38
N TYR A 116 -41.32 -10.97 0.80
CA TYR A 116 -42.55 -11.06 1.58
C TYR A 116 -42.30 -11.09 3.09
N LYS A 117 -41.03 -11.09 3.52
CA LYS A 117 -40.65 -11.18 4.92
C LYS A 117 -39.39 -10.34 5.21
N VAL A 118 -39.54 -9.03 5.05
CA VAL A 118 -38.47 -8.06 5.35
C VAL A 118 -38.57 -7.60 6.80
N ASP A 119 -37.65 -8.04 7.66
CA ASP A 119 -37.61 -7.58 9.05
C ASP A 119 -36.56 -6.47 9.20
N ILE A 120 -37.01 -5.26 9.54
CA ILE A 120 -36.15 -4.09 9.74
C ILE A 120 -36.07 -3.78 11.22
N VAL A 121 -34.87 -3.88 11.80
CA VAL A 121 -34.65 -3.62 13.21
C VAL A 121 -34.07 -2.22 13.40
N VAL A 122 -34.74 -1.41 14.20
CA VAL A 122 -34.28 -0.08 14.61
C VAL A 122 -34.01 -0.07 16.12
N TYR A 123 -33.12 0.80 16.58
CA TYR A 123 -32.76 0.90 18.00
C TYR A 123 -32.81 2.35 18.45
N ASP A 124 -33.30 2.59 19.67
CA ASP A 124 -33.30 3.91 20.29
C ASP A 124 -31.90 4.50 20.34
N ARG A 125 -31.84 5.83 20.29
CA ARG A 125 -30.61 6.59 20.36
C ARG A 125 -30.10 6.74 21.80
N VAL A 126 -28.79 6.72 21.93
CA VAL A 126 -28.07 7.22 23.11
C VAL A 126 -26.99 8.21 22.68
N LEU A 127 -26.86 9.31 23.42
CA LEU A 127 -25.94 10.42 23.08
C LEU A 127 -24.52 10.20 23.60
N THR A 128 -24.32 9.24 24.50
CA THR A 128 -23.02 9.00 25.14
C THR A 128 -22.50 7.61 24.80
N PRO A 129 -21.22 7.46 24.39
CA PRO A 129 -20.64 6.19 23.99
C PRO A 129 -20.20 5.33 25.20
N LYS A 130 -21.04 5.20 26.23
CA LYS A 130 -20.69 4.49 27.47
C LYS A 130 -20.57 2.98 27.29
N ASP A 131 -21.36 2.44 26.36
CA ASP A 131 -21.41 1.01 26.06
C ASP A 131 -20.49 0.64 24.88
N ILE A 132 -19.62 1.56 24.46
CA ILE A 132 -18.61 1.29 23.43
C ILE A 132 -17.34 0.74 24.08
N SER A 133 -16.85 -0.40 23.58
CA SER A 133 -15.61 -1.04 24.02
C SER A 133 -14.75 -1.46 22.84
N ILE A 134 -13.44 -1.17 22.88
CA ILE A 134 -12.51 -1.65 21.84
C ILE A 134 -12.07 -3.08 22.14
N ILE A 135 -12.26 -3.96 21.17
CA ILE A 135 -11.83 -5.37 21.22
C ILE A 135 -10.37 -5.48 20.78
N ASP A 136 -10.04 -4.92 19.63
CA ASP A 136 -8.69 -4.96 19.06
C ASP A 136 -8.35 -3.61 18.44
N TYR A 137 -7.18 -3.09 18.75
CA TYR A 137 -6.62 -1.90 18.14
C TYR A 137 -5.26 -2.25 17.56
N SER A 138 -5.23 -2.48 16.25
CA SER A 138 -4.04 -2.92 15.52
C SER A 138 -3.55 -1.82 14.57
N ILE A 139 -2.25 -1.54 14.61
CA ILE A 139 -1.55 -0.60 13.72
C ILE A 139 -0.42 -1.36 13.04
N MET A 140 -0.27 -1.19 11.74
CA MET A 140 0.77 -1.82 10.94
C MET A 140 1.52 -0.80 10.10
N ILE A 141 2.83 -0.76 10.29
CA ILE A 141 3.77 -0.10 9.40
C ILE A 141 4.33 -1.21 8.48
N PRO A 142 3.94 -1.28 7.21
CA PRO A 142 4.45 -2.25 6.27
C PRO A 142 5.92 -1.98 5.95
N HIS A 143 6.59 -2.96 5.35
CA HIS A 143 7.93 -2.76 4.80
C HIS A 143 7.90 -1.70 3.70
N LEU A 144 8.75 -0.68 3.84
CA LEU A 144 8.92 0.36 2.83
C LEU A 144 9.41 -0.24 1.51
N SER A 145 8.66 -0.01 0.43
CA SER A 145 9.14 -0.31 -0.91
C SER A 145 10.33 0.61 -1.26
N PRO A 146 11.38 0.10 -1.92
CA PRO A 146 12.48 0.92 -2.46
C PRO A 146 12.00 2.12 -3.29
N GLU A 147 10.87 1.96 -3.95
CA GLU A 147 10.28 2.90 -4.91
C GLU A 147 9.24 3.84 -4.27
N SER A 148 8.85 3.60 -3.03
CA SER A 148 7.87 4.45 -2.35
C SER A 148 8.53 5.73 -1.82
N ASP A 149 7.85 6.86 -2.06
CA ASP A 149 8.20 8.17 -1.50
C ASP A 149 7.36 8.55 -0.27
N VAL A 150 6.61 7.59 0.27
CA VAL A 150 5.83 7.73 1.49
C VAL A 150 5.99 6.52 2.40
N VAL A 151 5.80 6.75 3.69
CA VAL A 151 5.57 5.70 4.68
C VAL A 151 4.05 5.52 4.76
N SER A 152 3.53 4.40 4.27
CA SER A 152 2.12 4.04 4.47
C SER A 152 1.93 3.42 5.85
N ILE A 153 0.79 3.64 6.48
CA ILE A 153 0.39 3.01 7.73
C ILE A 153 -1.03 2.51 7.55
N LEU A 154 -1.28 1.28 8.01
CA LEU A 154 -2.59 0.66 8.03
C LEU A 154 -3.03 0.48 9.48
N GLY A 155 -4.31 0.58 9.74
CA GLY A 155 -4.88 0.29 11.04
C GLY A 155 -6.22 -0.39 10.93
N LEU A 156 -6.50 -1.23 11.92
CA LEU A 156 -7.75 -1.94 12.10
C LEU A 156 -8.19 -1.73 13.55
N ILE A 157 -9.41 -1.26 13.72
CA ILE A 157 -10.05 -1.13 15.02
C ILE A 157 -11.30 -1.99 15.00
N SER A 158 -11.33 -3.02 15.84
CA SER A 158 -12.54 -3.80 16.11
C SER A 158 -13.10 -3.36 17.45
N PHE A 159 -14.39 -3.06 17.48
CA PHE A 159 -15.07 -2.57 18.68
C PHE A 159 -16.49 -3.11 18.73
N GLU A 160 -17.11 -2.97 19.90
CA GLU A 160 -18.47 -3.41 20.13
C GLU A 160 -19.27 -2.33 20.86
N ASN A 161 -20.53 -2.21 20.48
CA ASN A 161 -21.55 -1.61 21.31
C ASN A 161 -22.25 -2.73 22.09
N ILE A 162 -21.97 -2.82 23.38
CA ILE A 162 -22.53 -3.86 24.28
C ILE A 162 -23.94 -3.51 24.77
N GLY A 163 -24.40 -2.29 24.52
CA GLY A 163 -25.73 -1.82 24.90
C GLY A 163 -26.81 -2.31 23.92
N ASN A 164 -28.07 -2.00 24.25
CA ASN A 164 -29.23 -2.28 23.40
C ASN A 164 -29.73 -1.04 22.63
N LYS A 165 -28.92 0.01 22.55
CA LYS A 165 -29.24 1.30 21.92
C LYS A 165 -28.15 1.69 20.93
N THR A 166 -28.50 2.42 19.89
CA THR A 166 -27.55 2.97 18.94
C THR A 166 -26.89 4.21 19.53
N PHE A 167 -25.56 4.21 19.63
CA PHE A 167 -24.83 5.44 19.94
C PHE A 167 -24.83 6.35 18.71
N TYR A 168 -25.35 7.57 18.84
CA TYR A 168 -25.29 8.58 17.79
C TYR A 168 -25.14 9.95 18.42
N ALA A 169 -23.96 10.56 18.22
CA ALA A 169 -23.62 11.84 18.83
C ALA A 169 -24.53 12.98 18.32
N ASP A 170 -24.74 14.00 19.15
CA ASP A 170 -25.39 15.24 18.71
C ASP A 170 -24.32 16.25 18.27
N LEU A 171 -24.13 16.38 16.96
CA LEU A 171 -23.17 17.32 16.39
C LEU A 171 -23.60 18.79 16.52
N SER A 172 -24.86 19.05 16.87
CA SER A 172 -25.38 20.40 17.08
C SER A 172 -25.12 20.93 18.49
N ASP A 173 -24.78 20.07 19.45
CA ASP A 173 -24.48 20.47 20.83
C ASP A 173 -23.17 21.29 20.89
N PRO A 174 -23.22 22.58 21.29
CA PRO A 174 -22.02 23.40 21.43
C PRO A 174 -21.08 22.90 22.54
N ASN A 175 -21.56 22.04 23.45
CA ASN A 175 -20.75 21.44 24.53
C ASN A 175 -20.26 20.03 24.17
N LEU A 176 -20.39 19.61 22.91
CA LEU A 176 -19.91 18.32 22.45
C LEU A 176 -18.40 18.19 22.72
N SER A 177 -18.07 17.46 23.78
CA SER A 177 -16.69 17.17 24.11
C SER A 177 -16.15 16.07 23.21
N GLY A 178 -14.83 16.05 22.99
CA GLY A 178 -14.18 14.97 22.24
C GLY A 178 -14.34 13.56 22.85
N LEU A 179 -14.89 13.44 24.07
CA LEU A 179 -15.25 12.17 24.70
C LEU A 179 -16.62 11.63 24.26
N ASN A 180 -17.46 12.49 23.68
CA ASN A 180 -18.79 12.13 23.17
C ASN A 180 -18.78 11.82 21.66
N LEU A 181 -17.60 11.62 21.08
CA LEU A 181 -17.39 11.26 19.68
C LEU A 181 -16.54 10.00 19.58
N LEU A 182 -16.79 9.19 18.55
CA LEU A 182 -15.95 8.04 18.22
C LEU A 182 -14.66 8.56 17.56
N ARG A 183 -13.62 8.79 18.37
CA ARG A 183 -12.37 9.44 17.96
C ARG A 183 -11.18 8.50 18.11
N PHE A 184 -10.32 8.50 17.10
CA PHE A 184 -9.11 7.69 17.05
C PHE A 184 -7.87 8.57 16.86
N SER A 185 -6.76 8.14 17.45
CA SER A 185 -5.52 8.94 17.50
C SER A 185 -4.63 8.59 16.31
N LEU A 186 -4.07 9.62 15.67
CA LEU A 186 -3.04 9.52 14.64
C LEU A 186 -1.84 10.38 15.03
N PRO A 187 -0.62 10.06 14.57
CA PRO A 187 0.54 10.93 14.75
C PRO A 187 0.33 12.25 14.00
N GLU A 188 1.02 13.30 14.42
CA GLU A 188 0.98 14.57 13.71
C GLU A 188 1.58 14.46 12.29
N ASN A 189 1.16 15.36 11.39
CA ASN A 189 1.65 15.44 10.01
C ASN A 189 1.34 14.19 9.14
N PHE A 190 0.26 13.48 9.45
CA PHE A 190 -0.28 12.47 8.56
C PHE A 190 -0.96 13.11 7.33
N GLU A 191 -0.92 12.40 6.21
CA GLU A 191 -1.48 12.81 4.92
C GLU A 191 -2.27 11.65 4.30
N ASN A 192 -3.18 11.97 3.37
CA ASN A 192 -3.95 10.99 2.60
C ASN A 192 -4.70 9.98 3.48
N LEU A 193 -5.38 10.47 4.52
CA LEU A 193 -6.23 9.63 5.36
C LEU A 193 -7.38 9.05 4.53
N SER A 194 -7.52 7.73 4.57
CA SER A 194 -8.66 6.98 4.07
C SER A 194 -9.19 6.13 5.20
N VAL A 195 -10.50 6.20 5.43
CA VAL A 195 -11.19 5.44 6.48
C VAL A 195 -12.38 4.74 5.84
N ASP A 196 -12.53 3.46 6.18
CA ASP A 196 -13.60 2.59 5.75
C ASP A 196 -14.17 1.87 6.98
N SER A 197 -15.48 1.64 7.01
CA SER A 197 -16.15 1.02 8.14
C SER A 197 -17.44 0.32 7.73
N ASP A 198 -17.82 -0.72 8.48
CA ASP A 198 -19.11 -1.39 8.37
C ASP A 198 -20.26 -0.65 9.08
N LEU A 199 -19.98 0.52 9.66
CA LEU A 199 -20.99 1.34 10.30
C LEU A 199 -21.97 1.95 9.27
N PRO A 200 -23.23 2.21 9.67
CA PRO A 200 -24.18 2.93 8.83
C PRO A 200 -23.66 4.32 8.41
N PRO A 201 -24.27 4.95 7.40
CA PRO A 201 -23.77 6.18 6.79
C PRO A 201 -23.41 7.29 7.80
N GLY A 202 -22.28 7.95 7.55
CA GLY A 202 -21.74 9.02 8.38
C GLY A 202 -20.52 9.67 7.75
N ASN A 203 -19.93 10.64 8.45
CA ASN A 203 -18.82 11.43 7.96
C ASN A 203 -17.55 11.17 8.77
N VAL A 204 -16.42 11.18 8.06
CA VAL A 204 -15.08 11.17 8.63
C VAL A 204 -14.60 12.61 8.81
N MET A 205 -14.32 13.00 10.04
CA MET A 205 -13.81 14.33 10.39
C MET A 205 -12.33 14.22 10.75
N GLN A 206 -11.47 14.72 9.86
CA GLN A 206 -10.03 14.76 10.10
C GLN A 206 -9.68 15.90 11.08
N ILE A 207 -8.80 15.60 12.04
CA ILE A 207 -8.27 16.57 13.01
C ILE A 207 -6.75 16.41 13.12
N PRO A 208 -5.99 17.40 13.62
CA PRO A 208 -4.53 17.35 13.60
C PRO A 208 -3.87 16.14 14.29
N THR A 209 -4.61 15.50 15.20
CA THR A 209 -4.12 14.38 16.04
C THR A 209 -4.92 13.10 15.81
N GLY A 210 -5.65 12.99 14.70
CA GLY A 210 -6.54 11.85 14.50
C GLY A 210 -7.69 12.06 13.53
N PHE A 211 -8.75 11.30 13.76
CA PHE A 211 -10.02 11.47 13.09
C PHE A 211 -11.17 11.11 14.04
N ALA A 212 -12.35 11.61 13.72
CA ALA A 212 -13.59 11.26 14.41
C ALA A 212 -14.64 10.81 13.39
N LEU A 213 -15.49 9.88 13.79
CA LEU A 213 -16.61 9.39 12.99
C LEU A 213 -17.91 9.95 13.55
N SER A 214 -18.79 10.42 12.66
CA SER A 214 -20.16 10.79 13.01
C SER A 214 -21.16 9.66 12.80
N ASN A 215 -20.70 8.49 12.37
CA ASN A 215 -21.56 7.34 12.08
C ASN A 215 -22.32 6.91 13.36
N PRO A 216 -23.59 6.53 13.23
CA PRO A 216 -24.28 5.84 14.31
C PRO A 216 -23.61 4.48 14.55
N VAL A 217 -23.56 4.04 15.81
CA VAL A 217 -23.00 2.74 16.19
C VAL A 217 -24.11 1.89 16.77
N PRO A 218 -24.75 1.02 15.97
CA PRO A 218 -25.81 0.14 16.46
C PRO A 218 -25.22 -0.95 17.40
N PRO A 219 -26.07 -1.63 18.19
CA PRO A 219 -25.65 -2.79 18.98
C PRO A 219 -24.90 -3.83 18.16
N GLY A 220 -23.88 -4.47 18.74
CA GLY A 220 -23.09 -5.51 18.07
C GLY A 220 -21.62 -5.13 17.85
N GLN A 221 -20.93 -5.92 17.03
CA GLN A 221 -19.52 -5.76 16.69
C GLN A 221 -19.36 -5.05 15.36
N HIS A 222 -18.38 -4.16 15.30
CA HIS A 222 -18.09 -3.30 14.16
C HIS A 222 -16.59 -3.18 13.93
N GLN A 223 -16.21 -2.81 12.71
CA GLN A 223 -14.83 -2.66 12.29
C GLN A 223 -14.59 -1.35 11.55
N ILE A 224 -13.45 -0.74 11.85
CA ILE A 224 -12.93 0.42 11.12
C ILE A 224 -11.56 0.04 10.59
N LEU A 225 -11.43 0.14 9.27
CA LEU A 225 -10.16 0.08 8.57
C LEU A 225 -9.74 1.51 8.26
N TYR A 226 -8.48 1.83 8.52
CA TYR A 226 -7.97 3.13 8.12
C TYR A 226 -6.55 3.00 7.57
N SER A 227 -6.22 3.91 6.67
CA SER A 227 -4.87 4.05 6.15
C SER A 227 -4.51 5.51 6.05
N TYR A 228 -3.24 5.80 6.21
CA TYR A 228 -2.69 7.12 5.97
C TYR A 228 -1.24 7.00 5.56
N SER A 229 -0.67 8.12 5.16
CA SER A 229 0.72 8.22 4.74
C SER A 229 1.45 9.30 5.53
N MET A 230 2.76 9.14 5.63
CA MET A 230 3.66 10.19 6.12
C MET A 230 4.76 10.44 5.08
N PRO A 231 5.26 11.68 4.97
CA PRO A 231 6.37 12.01 4.06
C PRO A 231 7.60 11.13 4.31
N ARG A 232 8.33 10.72 3.27
CA ARG A 232 9.52 9.84 3.42
C ARG A 232 10.65 10.42 4.27
N ASN A 233 10.78 11.74 4.33
CA ASN A 233 11.75 12.41 5.20
C ASN A 233 11.37 12.33 6.69
N THR A 234 10.24 11.72 7.03
CA THR A 234 9.86 11.39 8.41
C THR A 234 10.86 10.40 8.98
N SER A 235 11.87 10.94 9.68
CA SER A 235 12.90 10.14 10.35
C SER A 235 12.39 9.51 11.64
N SER A 236 11.41 10.14 12.29
CA SER A 236 10.81 9.69 13.55
C SER A 236 9.32 9.93 13.58
N ILE A 237 8.59 9.06 14.29
CA ILE A 237 7.13 9.17 14.50
C ILE A 237 6.86 9.10 15.99
N ASN A 238 6.12 10.08 16.49
CA ASN A 238 5.59 10.08 17.86
C ASN A 238 4.11 9.71 17.82
N TYR A 239 3.78 8.52 18.28
CA TYR A 239 2.40 8.09 18.49
C TYR A 239 1.98 8.40 19.92
N THR A 240 0.97 9.26 20.06
CA THR A 240 0.24 9.45 21.32
C THR A 240 -1.15 8.86 21.15
N ILE A 241 -1.30 7.59 21.49
CA ILE A 241 -2.56 6.86 21.33
C ILE A 241 -3.37 7.02 22.60
N ARG A 242 -4.48 7.75 22.49
CA ARG A 242 -5.46 7.91 23.56
C ARG A 242 -6.55 6.85 23.39
N LEU A 243 -6.86 6.14 24.47
CA LEU A 243 -7.85 5.06 24.50
C LEU A 243 -9.07 5.45 25.34
N PRO A 244 -9.93 6.38 24.89
CA PRO A 244 -11.12 6.79 25.66
C PRO A 244 -12.06 5.62 25.97
N PHE A 245 -12.05 4.58 25.13
CA PHE A 245 -12.87 3.37 25.24
C PHE A 245 -12.07 2.13 25.68
N GLY A 246 -10.84 2.33 26.16
CA GLY A 246 -9.91 1.24 26.50
C GLY A 246 -9.52 0.42 25.27
N ALA A 247 -8.90 -0.73 25.50
CA ALA A 247 -8.71 -1.78 24.48
C ALA A 247 -8.42 -3.12 25.14
N LYS A 248 -9.19 -4.16 24.79
CA LYS A 248 -8.89 -5.54 25.25
C LYS A 248 -7.53 -6.00 24.71
N LYS A 249 -7.23 -5.66 23.46
CA LYS A 249 -5.94 -5.92 22.80
C LYS A 249 -5.47 -4.70 22.03
N PHE A 250 -4.18 -4.41 22.13
CA PHE A 250 -3.48 -3.42 21.33
C PHE A 250 -2.26 -4.05 20.67
N LYS A 251 -2.03 -3.74 19.40
CA LYS A 251 -0.85 -4.18 18.66
C LYS A 251 -0.33 -3.07 17.75
N LEU A 252 0.98 -2.88 17.74
CA LEU A 252 1.69 -2.12 16.72
C LEU A 252 2.73 -3.04 16.08
N LEU A 253 2.59 -3.28 14.79
CA LEU A 253 3.51 -4.05 13.98
C LEU A 253 4.38 -3.08 13.18
N ALA A 254 5.69 -3.24 13.27
CA ALA A 254 6.64 -2.52 12.45
C ALA A 254 7.67 -3.47 11.86
N PRO A 255 8.32 -3.14 10.74
CA PRO A 255 9.35 -4.00 10.16
C PRO A 255 10.49 -4.25 11.15
N GLU A 256 11.11 -5.43 11.10
CA GLU A 256 12.31 -5.73 11.88
C GLU A 256 13.37 -4.62 11.74
N LYS A 257 14.08 -4.29 12.81
CA LYS A 257 15.12 -3.23 12.89
C LYS A 257 14.56 -1.80 12.85
N THR A 258 13.26 -1.63 13.03
CA THR A 258 12.67 -0.34 13.42
C THR A 258 13.12 -0.02 14.85
N ASP A 259 13.67 1.17 15.08
CA ASP A 259 14.07 1.59 16.42
C ASP A 259 12.86 2.19 17.14
N ILE A 260 12.28 1.43 18.08
CA ILE A 260 11.11 1.83 18.84
C ILE A 260 11.46 1.93 20.31
N ASN A 261 11.29 3.13 20.88
CA ASN A 261 11.34 3.32 22.32
C ASN A 261 10.00 2.90 22.93
N LYS A 262 10.05 1.90 23.81
CA LYS A 262 8.87 1.22 24.32
C LYS A 262 8.23 1.98 25.48
N ASN A 263 6.92 1.86 25.58
CA ASN A 263 6.18 2.13 26.80
C ASN A 263 6.32 0.94 27.75
N GLU A 264 6.45 1.18 29.06
CA GLU A 264 6.60 0.12 30.08
C GLU A 264 5.43 -0.88 30.10
N ILE A 265 4.25 -0.49 29.59
CA ILE A 265 3.04 -1.32 29.58
C ILE A 265 3.02 -2.31 28.40
N LEU A 266 3.89 -2.13 27.39
CA LEU A 266 3.88 -2.93 26.17
C LEU A 266 4.94 -4.03 26.20
N THR A 267 4.54 -5.22 25.79
CA THR A 267 5.44 -6.35 25.51
C THR A 267 5.91 -6.32 24.06
N ASN A 268 7.04 -6.97 23.79
CA ASN A 268 7.58 -7.06 22.45
C ASN A 268 7.85 -8.50 22.04
N GLU A 269 7.44 -8.84 20.83
CA GLU A 269 7.66 -10.13 20.21
C GLU A 269 8.01 -9.96 18.73
N LEU A 270 8.58 -10.99 18.12
CA LEU A 270 8.79 -11.04 16.68
C LEU A 270 7.74 -11.98 16.07
N THR A 271 7.18 -11.58 14.94
CA THR A 271 6.28 -12.42 14.15
C THR A 271 6.64 -12.36 12.69
N GLU A 272 6.30 -13.41 11.94
CA GLU A 272 6.44 -13.45 10.49
C GLU A 272 5.07 -13.23 9.84
N VAL A 273 4.99 -12.31 8.88
CA VAL A 273 3.80 -12.04 8.06
C VAL A 273 4.26 -11.93 6.61
N ASP A 274 3.74 -12.78 5.73
CA ASP A 274 4.08 -12.77 4.29
C ASP A 274 5.60 -12.82 4.02
N GLU A 275 6.28 -13.81 4.62
CA GLU A 275 7.74 -14.01 4.54
C GLU A 275 8.60 -12.83 5.04
N LYS A 276 7.98 -11.86 5.73
CA LYS A 276 8.64 -10.68 6.30
C LYS A 276 8.53 -10.68 7.81
N ILE A 277 9.61 -10.31 8.48
CA ILE A 277 9.69 -10.28 9.94
C ILE A 277 9.24 -8.91 10.45
N TYR A 278 8.35 -8.93 11.43
CA TYR A 278 7.82 -7.76 12.12
C TYR A 278 8.15 -7.81 13.60
N GLU A 279 8.50 -6.65 14.15
CA GLU A 279 8.48 -6.37 15.58
C GLU A 279 7.06 -5.97 15.99
N VAL A 280 6.51 -6.65 17.00
CA VAL A 280 5.15 -6.45 17.47
C VAL A 280 5.19 -5.93 18.90
N LEU A 281 4.77 -4.69 19.08
CA LEU A 281 4.48 -4.13 20.39
C LEU A 281 3.04 -4.42 20.75
N SER A 282 2.81 -5.17 21.83
CA SER A 282 1.47 -5.60 22.23
C SER A 282 1.14 -5.21 23.67
N GLY A 283 -0.14 -4.90 23.90
CA GLY A 283 -0.69 -4.60 25.22
C GLY A 283 -2.04 -5.29 25.38
N ASN A 284 -2.36 -5.72 26.60
CA ASN A 284 -3.62 -6.41 26.90
C ASN A 284 -4.38 -5.68 28.01
N ASN A 285 -5.71 -5.65 27.90
CA ASN A 285 -6.63 -5.07 28.88
C ASN A 285 -6.27 -3.63 29.29
N LEU A 286 -6.02 -2.79 28.29
CA LEU A 286 -5.80 -1.36 28.48
C LEU A 286 -7.11 -0.68 28.89
N LYS A 287 -7.04 0.17 29.91
CA LYS A 287 -8.21 0.77 30.55
C LYS A 287 -8.70 2.00 29.79
N ASN A 288 -9.97 2.33 30.00
CA ASN A 288 -10.56 3.55 29.49
C ASN A 288 -9.81 4.77 30.03
N GLY A 289 -9.38 5.64 29.11
CA GLY A 289 -8.58 6.83 29.40
C GLY A 289 -7.07 6.60 29.38
N ASP A 290 -6.58 5.37 29.20
CA ASP A 290 -5.15 5.10 29.10
C ASP A 290 -4.53 5.84 27.89
N VAL A 291 -3.27 6.23 28.04
CA VAL A 291 -2.48 6.88 26.99
C VAL A 291 -1.21 6.09 26.75
N ILE A 292 -1.04 5.62 25.53
CA ILE A 292 0.17 4.93 25.08
C ILE A 292 1.00 5.90 24.26
N ASN A 293 2.19 6.23 24.77
CA ASN A 293 3.20 6.94 24.02
C ASN A 293 4.18 5.94 23.40
N ILE A 294 4.34 5.99 22.07
CA ILE A 294 5.29 5.16 21.33
C ILE A 294 6.14 6.10 20.48
N GLN A 295 7.45 6.03 20.64
CA GLN A 295 8.39 6.84 19.87
C GLN A 295 9.17 5.93 18.93
N ILE A 296 8.95 6.11 17.64
CA ILE A 296 9.70 5.43 16.57
C ILE A 296 10.81 6.38 16.15
N ASN A 297 12.05 6.09 16.54
CA ASN A 297 13.21 6.93 16.22
C ASN A 297 13.72 6.72 14.80
N LYS A 298 13.48 5.53 14.25
CA LYS A 298 13.91 5.14 12.91
C LYS A 298 13.03 4.03 12.37
N ILE A 299 12.47 4.24 11.18
CA ILE A 299 11.71 3.21 10.44
C ILE A 299 12.69 2.38 9.62
N ALA A 300 12.52 1.06 9.60
CA ALA A 300 13.36 0.21 8.77
C ALA A 300 13.18 0.58 7.29
N THR A 301 14.28 0.90 6.61
CA THR A 301 14.28 1.22 5.19
C THR A 301 14.95 0.10 4.40
N PRO A 302 14.53 -0.15 3.15
CA PRO A 302 15.18 -1.12 2.30
C PRO A 302 16.66 -0.76 2.13
N SER A 303 17.52 -1.78 2.18
CA SER A 303 18.96 -1.60 2.12
C SER A 303 19.39 -1.05 0.76
N PHE A 304 20.62 -0.53 0.67
CA PHE A 304 21.18 -0.09 -0.61
C PHE A 304 21.22 -1.21 -1.66
N TYR A 305 21.45 -2.46 -1.23
CA TYR A 305 21.42 -3.63 -2.10
C TYR A 305 19.99 -3.91 -2.61
N ASP A 306 18.99 -3.80 -1.74
CA ASP A 306 17.58 -4.00 -2.12
C ASP A 306 17.13 -2.96 -3.15
N LYS A 307 17.55 -1.70 -2.97
CA LYS A 307 17.31 -0.61 -3.94
C LYS A 307 18.02 -0.84 -5.27
N PHE A 308 19.24 -1.35 -5.25
CA PHE A 308 19.99 -1.67 -6.47
C PHE A 308 19.35 -2.85 -7.21
N LEU A 309 18.98 -3.93 -6.51
CA LEU A 309 18.32 -5.09 -7.10
C LEU A 309 16.95 -4.73 -7.68
N SER A 310 16.15 -3.91 -6.98
CA SER A 310 14.86 -3.44 -7.51
C SER A 310 15.06 -2.58 -8.77
N PHE A 311 16.05 -1.69 -8.78
CA PHE A 311 16.43 -0.91 -9.97
C PHE A 311 16.86 -1.81 -11.13
N VAL A 312 17.71 -2.82 -10.89
CA VAL A 312 18.17 -3.75 -11.94
C VAL A 312 17.02 -4.59 -12.50
N ASN A 313 16.13 -5.10 -11.64
CA ASN A 313 14.99 -5.92 -12.07
C ASN A 313 13.98 -5.10 -12.91
N LYS A 314 13.66 -3.88 -12.48
CA LYS A 314 12.68 -3.02 -13.16
C LYS A 314 13.25 -2.39 -14.44
N ASN A 315 14.51 -1.97 -14.41
CA ASN A 315 15.17 -1.30 -15.52
C ASN A 315 16.18 -2.20 -16.24
N SER A 316 15.88 -3.50 -16.34
CA SER A 316 16.79 -4.52 -16.90
C SER A 316 17.40 -4.09 -18.25
N LEU A 317 16.60 -3.51 -19.14
CA LEU A 317 17.06 -2.99 -20.43
C LEU A 317 18.04 -1.82 -20.28
N SER A 318 17.74 -0.84 -19.43
CA SER A 318 18.62 0.32 -19.19
C SER A 318 19.93 -0.08 -18.50
N VAL A 319 19.88 -1.04 -17.58
CA VAL A 319 21.07 -1.57 -16.90
C VAL A 319 21.96 -2.33 -17.88
N VAL A 320 21.38 -3.13 -18.78
CA VAL A 320 22.13 -3.81 -19.84
C VAL A 320 22.81 -2.81 -20.78
N ILE A 321 22.13 -1.74 -21.19
CA ILE A 321 22.70 -0.69 -22.03
C ILE A 321 23.84 0.03 -21.31
N GLY A 322 23.63 0.42 -20.03
CA GLY A 322 24.64 1.10 -19.22
C GLY A 322 25.89 0.25 -18.98
N THR A 323 25.71 -1.02 -18.60
CA THR A 323 26.82 -1.96 -18.37
C THR A 323 27.56 -2.31 -19.66
N SER A 324 26.86 -2.46 -20.78
CA SER A 324 27.47 -2.67 -22.10
C SER A 324 28.29 -1.45 -22.53
N SER A 325 27.78 -0.24 -22.31
CA SER A 325 28.52 0.99 -22.60
C SER A 325 29.77 1.11 -21.72
N ALA A 326 29.66 0.85 -20.41
CA ALA A 326 30.78 0.89 -19.48
C ALA A 326 31.87 -0.15 -19.80
N THR A 327 31.48 -1.36 -20.16
CA THR A 327 32.41 -2.42 -20.57
C THR A 327 33.11 -2.11 -21.90
N ILE A 328 32.38 -1.58 -22.89
CA ILE A 328 32.98 -1.07 -24.14
C ILE A 328 33.99 0.03 -23.83
N LEU A 329 33.66 0.97 -22.94
CA LEU A 329 34.54 2.08 -22.57
C LEU A 329 35.81 1.58 -21.86
N LEU A 330 35.68 0.60 -20.96
CA LEU A 330 36.83 -0.07 -20.33
C LEU A 330 37.71 -0.81 -21.35
N ILE A 331 37.10 -1.51 -22.31
CA ILE A 331 37.82 -2.17 -23.40
C ILE A 331 38.56 -1.14 -24.27
N LEU A 332 37.95 0.00 -24.59
CA LEU A 332 38.59 1.08 -25.35
C LEU A 332 39.74 1.72 -24.57
N ILE A 333 39.58 1.94 -23.26
CA ILE A 333 40.67 2.41 -22.38
C ILE A 333 41.81 1.40 -22.38
N PHE A 334 41.51 0.12 -22.20
CA PHE A 334 42.51 -0.94 -22.18
C PHE A 334 43.24 -1.06 -23.53
N LEU A 335 42.51 -1.03 -24.65
CA LEU A 335 43.08 -1.03 -26.00
C LEU A 335 43.92 0.23 -26.28
N SER A 336 43.50 1.38 -25.77
CA SER A 336 44.25 2.63 -25.89
C SER A 336 45.59 2.55 -25.14
N ILE A 337 45.57 2.05 -23.90
CA ILE A 337 46.77 1.82 -23.09
C ILE A 337 47.68 0.79 -23.78
N TYR A 338 47.11 -0.30 -24.29
CA TYR A 338 47.87 -1.36 -24.96
C TYR A 338 48.51 -0.87 -26.28
N ARG A 339 47.76 -0.16 -27.13
CA ARG A 339 48.31 0.42 -28.37
C ARG A 339 49.39 1.45 -28.09
N ASN A 340 49.23 2.27 -27.05
CA ASN A 340 50.23 3.27 -26.69
C ASN A 340 51.51 2.62 -26.15
N ALA A 341 51.41 1.48 -25.46
CA ALA A 341 52.56 0.69 -25.03
C ALA A 341 53.30 0.02 -26.22
N GLU A 342 52.58 -0.46 -27.23
CA GLU A 342 53.17 -1.12 -28.40
C GLU A 342 53.83 -0.13 -29.37
N VAL A 343 53.25 1.06 -29.58
CA VAL A 343 53.85 2.13 -30.39
C VAL A 343 55.14 2.65 -29.76
N ASN A 344 55.17 2.83 -28.43
CA ASN A 344 56.39 3.23 -27.72
C ASN A 344 57.49 2.15 -27.75
N ASN A 345 57.14 0.87 -27.78
CA ASN A 345 58.14 -0.22 -27.86
C ASN A 345 58.71 -0.38 -29.28
N LYS A 346 57.92 -0.11 -30.33
CA LYS A 346 58.39 -0.17 -31.72
C LYS A 346 59.37 0.94 -32.06
N ASP A 347 59.13 2.16 -31.55
CA ASP A 347 60.00 3.30 -31.81
C ASP A 347 61.35 3.19 -31.06
N LYS A 348 61.33 2.66 -29.82
CA LYS A 348 62.57 2.33 -29.08
C LYS A 348 63.42 1.25 -29.78
N GLY A 349 62.78 0.21 -30.35
CA GLY A 349 63.49 -0.87 -31.03
C GLY A 349 64.27 -0.42 -32.28
N GLU A 350 63.72 0.52 -33.06
CA GLU A 350 64.43 1.09 -34.23
C GLU A 350 65.56 2.04 -33.83
N GLU A 351 65.41 2.78 -32.73
CA GLU A 351 66.46 3.66 -32.20
C GLU A 351 67.64 2.86 -31.65
N ASP A 352 67.36 1.79 -30.90
CA ASP A 352 68.38 0.86 -30.38
C ASP A 352 69.16 0.17 -31.51
N GLU A 353 68.49 -0.21 -32.61
CA GLU A 353 69.15 -0.80 -33.78
C GLU A 353 70.07 0.21 -34.50
N LEU A 354 69.68 1.49 -34.57
CA LEU A 354 70.52 2.56 -35.13
C LEU A 354 71.72 2.87 -34.22
N ILE A 355 71.54 2.83 -32.90
CA ILE A 355 72.64 2.98 -31.93
C ILE A 355 73.63 1.81 -32.06
N GLU A 356 73.15 0.58 -32.21
CA GLU A 356 74.01 -0.60 -32.40
C GLU A 356 74.80 -0.52 -33.72
N LYS A 357 74.18 -0.02 -34.79
CA LYS A 357 74.86 0.25 -36.08
C LYS A 357 75.95 1.31 -35.93
N ILE A 358 75.73 2.36 -35.15
CA ILE A 358 76.76 3.37 -34.84
C ILE A 358 77.90 2.73 -34.03
N LEU A 359 77.62 1.91 -33.02
CA LEU A 359 78.65 1.23 -32.21
C LEU A 359 79.51 0.27 -33.06
N LYS A 360 78.90 -0.49 -33.97
CA LYS A 360 79.62 -1.35 -34.91
C LYS A 360 80.47 -0.53 -35.89
N LEU A 361 79.95 0.59 -36.37
CA LEU A 361 80.66 1.51 -37.27
C LEU A 361 81.87 2.15 -36.57
N ASP A 362 81.69 2.66 -35.35
CA ASP A 362 82.77 3.26 -34.52
C ASP A 362 83.87 2.21 -34.23
N LYS A 363 83.51 0.94 -34.00
CA LYS A 363 84.47 -0.16 -33.81
C LYS A 363 85.25 -0.50 -35.09
N ARG A 364 84.60 -0.50 -36.26
CA ARG A 364 85.26 -0.72 -37.56
C ARG A 364 86.24 0.41 -37.90
N PHE A 365 85.87 1.66 -37.64
CA PHE A 365 86.75 2.82 -37.83
C PHE A 365 87.98 2.75 -36.89
N LYS A 366 87.77 2.44 -35.61
CA LYS A 366 88.86 2.27 -34.64
C LYS A 366 89.84 1.15 -35.04
N ASN A 367 89.36 0.10 -35.69
CA ASN A 367 90.17 -0.99 -36.21
C ASN A 367 90.76 -0.71 -37.62
N LYS A 368 90.62 0.51 -38.15
CA LYS A 368 91.05 0.94 -39.50
C LYS A 368 90.47 0.10 -40.64
N GLN A 369 89.27 -0.43 -40.45
CA GLN A 369 88.58 -1.29 -41.43
C GLN A 369 87.66 -0.50 -42.38
N ILE A 370 87.61 0.82 -42.25
CA ILE A 370 86.81 1.74 -43.07
C ILE A 370 87.53 3.08 -43.17
N GLU A 371 87.42 3.76 -44.31
CA GLU A 371 88.03 5.08 -44.53
C GLU A 371 87.29 6.18 -43.76
N GLU A 372 88.00 7.25 -43.42
CA GLU A 372 87.48 8.33 -42.57
C GLU A 372 86.31 9.08 -43.22
N GLU A 373 86.36 9.32 -44.53
CA GLU A 373 85.28 9.95 -45.27
C GLU A 373 83.99 9.11 -45.24
N GLU A 374 84.12 7.80 -45.47
CA GLU A 374 82.98 6.86 -45.46
C GLU A 374 82.38 6.71 -44.04
N TYR A 375 83.24 6.69 -43.02
CA TYR A 375 82.84 6.69 -41.62
C TYR A 375 82.01 7.93 -41.25
N ILE A 376 82.47 9.13 -41.63
CA ILE A 376 81.79 10.39 -41.32
C ILE A 376 80.41 10.44 -42.00
N ILE A 377 80.31 10.02 -43.26
CA ILE A 377 79.05 10.01 -44.03
C ILE A 377 78.03 9.07 -43.38
N LEU A 378 78.42 7.81 -43.13
CA LEU A 378 77.53 6.80 -42.56
C LEU A 378 77.06 7.19 -41.15
N ARG A 379 77.98 7.68 -40.30
CA ARG A 379 77.66 8.08 -38.93
C ARG A 379 76.72 9.27 -38.87
N ASN A 380 76.92 10.27 -39.74
CA ASN A 380 76.01 11.41 -39.83
C ASN A 380 74.64 11.00 -40.36
N SER A 381 74.57 10.04 -41.29
CA SER A 381 73.30 9.51 -41.80
C SER A 381 72.48 8.83 -40.70
N TYR A 382 73.11 8.01 -39.84
CA TYR A 382 72.43 7.35 -38.73
C TYR A 382 72.00 8.35 -37.65
N LYS A 383 72.85 9.31 -37.29
CA LYS A 383 72.49 10.40 -36.36
C LYS A 383 71.35 11.27 -36.86
N LYS A 384 71.28 11.55 -38.16
CA LYS A 384 70.19 12.34 -38.76
C LYS A 384 68.87 11.59 -38.74
N ARG A 385 68.89 10.26 -38.93
CA ARG A 385 67.69 9.40 -38.83
C ARG A 385 67.17 9.28 -37.40
N ILE A 386 68.04 9.31 -36.40
CA ILE A 386 67.65 9.39 -34.97
C ILE A 386 67.00 10.76 -34.67
N LYS A 387 67.61 11.86 -35.13
CA LYS A 387 67.09 13.23 -34.87
C LYS A 387 65.82 13.61 -35.64
N GLY A 388 65.49 12.93 -36.74
CA GLY A 388 64.35 13.25 -37.61
C GLY A 388 62.98 12.77 -37.11
N LYS A 389 62.90 12.21 -35.90
CA LYS A 389 61.69 11.60 -35.32
C LYS A 389 61.14 12.33 -34.07
N ILE A 390 61.63 13.53 -33.74
CA ILE A 390 61.09 14.38 -32.65
C ILE A 390 60.04 15.33 -33.21
#